data_AF-A0A845U5M6-F1
#
_entry.id   AF-A0A845U5M6-F1
#
_cell.length_a   1.000
_cell.length_b   1.000
_cell.length_c   1.000
_cell.angle_alpha   90.00
_cell.angle_beta   90.00
_cell.angle_gamma   90.00
#
_symmetry.space_group_name_H-M   'P 1'
#
loop_
_entity.id
_entity.type
_entity.pdbx_description
1 polymer ?
#
loop_
_entity_poly.entity_id
_entity_poly.type
_entity_poly.pdbx_seq_one_letter_code
_entity_poly.pdbx_strand_id
1 'polypeptide(L)'
;MNFAQCIPMQAQIQRHHDALINRLSQHSGNYQDPSRTVPWESLDPEIAWLPEDLLSIYGLPEYAQLSREERVRLSQVEFVSFCELGLWLEALLIQRLGANSLQEMYRDPVGYHYQLHELREEVGHSLMFLELQQRSQLPFMTPLSARPPLARLFARFAPEGSAAFWAAILIGENVPDRMNRLIFAHKDLPAAVLAITQVHMREEARHMAFARMTIQKRSQTMSCLKKRLVNPILREVFRQFLRTCFFPAEQVYAAAGLSNPRVWTRRARHNPHRIALMNACAAPSRDFLRTQGFTL
;
A
#
# COMPACT_ATOMS: atom_id res chain seq x y z
N MET A 1 27.65 -12.17 -41.53
CA MET A 1 26.25 -11.70 -41.57
C MET A 1 25.83 -11.37 -40.15
N ASN A 2 25.47 -10.11 -39.90
CA ASN A 2 25.25 -9.57 -38.57
C ASN A 2 23.78 -9.84 -38.16
N PHE A 3 23.53 -10.90 -37.40
CA PHE A 3 22.18 -11.32 -36.95
C PHE A 3 21.49 -10.30 -36.01
N ALA A 4 22.11 -9.14 -35.75
CA ALA A 4 21.62 -8.12 -34.82
C ALA A 4 20.62 -7.12 -35.43
N GLN A 5 20.40 -7.11 -36.75
CA GLN A 5 19.54 -6.13 -37.42
C GLN A 5 18.29 -6.79 -38.01
N CYS A 6 17.31 -7.05 -37.15
CA CYS A 6 15.85 -7.12 -37.42
C CYS A 6 15.18 -7.90 -36.29
N ILE A 7 15.37 -7.48 -35.04
CA ILE A 7 14.54 -7.97 -33.94
C ILE A 7 13.22 -7.20 -34.05
N PRO A 8 12.06 -7.87 -34.20
CA PRO A 8 10.77 -7.20 -34.23
C PRO A 8 10.62 -6.29 -33.00
N MET A 9 10.01 -5.12 -33.16
CA MET A 9 9.83 -4.14 -32.07
C MET A 9 9.23 -4.78 -30.80
N GLN A 10 8.31 -5.74 -30.96
CA GLN A 10 7.72 -6.51 -29.86
C GLN A 10 8.76 -7.38 -29.10
N ALA A 11 9.72 -7.97 -29.81
CA ALA A 11 10.80 -8.75 -29.21
C ALA A 11 11.87 -7.86 -28.56
N GLN A 12 12.07 -6.62 -29.01
CA GLN A 12 12.90 -5.64 -28.30
C GLN A 12 12.21 -5.16 -27.01
N ILE A 13 10.91 -4.84 -27.06
CA ILE A 13 10.12 -4.45 -25.89
C ILE A 13 10.11 -5.57 -24.83
N GLN A 14 9.96 -6.83 -25.24
CA GLN A 14 10.02 -7.96 -24.31
C GLN A 14 11.41 -8.09 -23.65
N ARG A 15 12.51 -7.96 -24.41
CA ARG A 15 13.87 -7.99 -23.84
C ARG A 15 14.12 -6.87 -22.84
N HIS A 16 13.63 -5.66 -23.10
CA HIS A 16 13.76 -4.54 -22.18
C HIS A 16 12.96 -4.76 -20.89
N HIS A 17 11.76 -5.35 -20.98
CA HIS A 17 10.99 -5.76 -19.81
C HIS A 17 11.70 -6.85 -19.02
N ASP A 18 12.17 -7.91 -19.67
CA ASP A 18 12.89 -8.99 -19.01
C ASP A 18 14.16 -8.47 -18.31
N ALA A 19 14.89 -7.52 -18.92
CA ALA A 19 16.04 -6.88 -18.29
C ALA A 19 15.67 -6.09 -17.03
N LEU A 20 14.52 -5.39 -17.00
CA LEU A 20 14.03 -4.74 -15.80
C LEU A 20 13.66 -5.76 -14.73
N ILE A 21 12.86 -6.78 -15.08
CA ILE A 21 12.41 -7.82 -14.15
C ILE A 21 13.61 -8.55 -13.52
N ASN A 22 14.61 -8.91 -14.32
CA ASN A 22 15.82 -9.55 -13.83
C ASN A 22 16.58 -8.67 -12.83
N ARG A 23 16.68 -7.36 -13.07
CA ARG A 23 17.28 -6.43 -12.10
C ARG A 23 16.47 -6.37 -10.80
N LEU A 24 15.15 -6.33 -10.90
CA LEU A 24 14.30 -6.34 -9.71
C LEU A 24 14.49 -7.64 -8.90
N SER A 25 14.54 -8.80 -9.56
CA SER A 25 14.84 -10.09 -8.91
C SER A 25 16.23 -10.10 -8.25
N GLN A 26 17.26 -9.57 -8.92
CA GLN A 26 18.61 -9.45 -8.33
C GLN A 26 18.60 -8.60 -7.07
N HIS A 27 17.89 -7.47 -7.08
CA HIS A 27 17.76 -6.60 -5.90
C HIS A 27 16.93 -7.22 -4.77
N SER A 28 16.04 -8.16 -5.06
CA SER A 28 15.34 -8.99 -4.07
C SER A 28 16.15 -10.19 -3.57
N GLY A 29 17.35 -10.43 -4.09
CA GLY A 29 18.17 -11.60 -3.73
C GLY A 29 18.63 -11.62 -2.26
N ASN A 30 18.95 -10.45 -1.69
CA ASN A 30 19.41 -10.31 -0.31
C ASN A 30 18.25 -10.05 0.65
N TYR A 31 17.34 -11.02 0.76
CA TYR A 31 16.18 -10.91 1.64
C TYR A 31 16.57 -11.16 3.10
N GLN A 32 16.05 -10.31 3.97
CA GLN A 32 16.14 -10.45 5.42
C GLN A 32 14.73 -10.33 5.99
N ASP A 33 14.37 -11.25 6.89
CA ASP A 33 13.05 -11.24 7.52
C ASP A 33 12.85 -9.93 8.31
N PRO A 34 11.88 -9.08 7.91
CA PRO A 34 11.67 -7.79 8.57
C PRO A 34 11.32 -7.94 10.05
N SER A 35 10.61 -9.01 10.42
CA SER A 35 10.24 -9.27 11.82
C SER A 35 11.45 -9.48 12.75
N ARG A 36 12.62 -9.83 12.17
CA ARG A 36 13.87 -10.05 12.91
C ARG A 36 14.83 -8.87 12.87
N THR A 37 14.61 -7.90 11.97
CA THR A 37 15.53 -6.78 11.74
C THR A 37 15.05 -5.47 12.37
N VAL A 38 13.75 -5.36 12.66
CA VAL A 38 13.19 -4.21 13.38
C VAL A 38 13.69 -4.21 14.84
N PRO A 39 14.23 -3.08 15.37
CA PRO A 39 14.69 -2.96 16.75
C PRO A 39 13.50 -2.73 17.70
N TRP A 40 12.72 -3.79 17.92
CA TRP A 40 11.42 -3.74 18.60
C TRP A 40 11.45 -3.15 20.01
N GLU A 41 12.57 -3.30 20.72
CA GLU A 41 12.82 -2.72 22.04
C GLU A 41 12.77 -1.18 22.06
N SER A 42 12.90 -0.54 20.90
CA SER A 42 12.77 0.91 20.77
C SER A 42 11.33 1.41 20.67
N LEU A 43 10.31 0.52 20.61
CA LEU A 43 8.90 0.93 20.67
C LEU A 43 8.55 1.47 22.06
N ASP A 44 8.82 2.75 22.27
CA ASP A 44 8.55 3.47 23.50
C ASP A 44 7.05 3.85 23.58
N PRO A 45 6.32 3.44 24.65
CA PRO A 45 4.92 3.80 24.86
C PRO A 45 4.71 5.29 25.21
N GLU A 46 5.75 6.03 25.56
CA GLU A 46 5.68 7.46 25.91
C GLU A 46 5.98 8.37 24.70
N ILE A 47 6.40 7.79 23.57
CA ILE A 47 6.75 8.51 22.35
C ILE A 47 5.69 8.25 21.27
N ALA A 48 5.45 9.28 20.45
CA ALA A 48 4.54 9.17 19.32
C ALA A 48 5.09 8.20 18.25
N TRP A 49 4.22 7.37 17.66
CA TRP A 49 4.60 6.47 16.56
C TRP A 49 4.16 6.98 15.19
N LEU A 50 3.42 8.09 15.17
CA LEU A 50 3.05 8.81 13.97
C LEU A 50 3.28 10.31 14.20
N PRO A 51 3.87 11.03 13.23
CA PRO A 51 4.03 12.48 13.33
C PRO A 51 2.69 13.19 13.55
N GLU A 52 2.69 14.26 14.36
CA GLU A 52 1.47 14.96 14.74
C GLU A 52 0.69 15.48 13.51
N ASP A 53 1.38 16.04 12.53
CA ASP A 53 0.79 16.56 11.30
C ASP A 53 0.15 15.46 10.44
N LEU A 54 0.54 14.20 10.64
CA LEU A 54 -0.03 13.05 9.93
C LEU A 54 -1.24 12.44 10.65
N LEU A 55 -1.62 12.91 11.85
CA LEU A 55 -2.81 12.42 12.56
C LEU A 55 -4.10 12.85 11.87
N SER A 56 -5.11 11.96 11.91
CA SER A 56 -6.38 12.16 11.20
C SER A 56 -7.16 13.42 11.62
N ILE A 57 -6.98 13.88 12.86
CA ILE A 57 -7.65 15.03 13.45
C ILE A 57 -6.73 16.24 13.66
N TYR A 58 -5.48 16.17 13.19
CA TYR A 58 -4.54 17.29 13.26
C TYR A 58 -5.10 18.55 12.60
N GLY A 59 -4.81 19.73 13.17
CA GLY A 59 -5.28 21.02 12.68
C GLY A 59 -6.72 21.37 13.05
N LEU A 60 -7.46 20.48 13.72
CA LEU A 60 -8.77 20.81 14.28
C LEU A 60 -8.63 21.59 15.61
N PRO A 61 -9.54 22.54 15.91
CA PRO A 61 -9.53 23.25 17.20
C PRO A 61 -9.57 22.31 18.41
N GLU A 62 -10.33 21.21 18.30
CA GLU A 62 -10.47 20.21 19.36
C GLU A 62 -9.18 19.38 19.55
N TYR A 63 -8.37 19.21 18.51
CA TYR A 63 -7.07 18.53 18.63
C TYR A 63 -6.09 19.32 19.50
N ALA A 64 -6.10 20.65 19.39
CA ALA A 64 -5.26 21.52 20.22
C ALA A 64 -5.58 21.43 21.72
N GLN A 65 -6.77 20.92 22.08
CA GLN A 65 -7.22 20.74 23.46
C GLN A 65 -6.83 19.37 24.04
N LEU A 66 -6.40 18.41 23.20
CA LEU A 66 -5.95 17.10 23.68
C LEU A 66 -4.66 17.25 24.49
N SER A 67 -4.55 16.48 25.56
CA SER A 67 -3.33 16.36 26.36
C SER A 67 -2.20 15.75 25.52
N ARG A 68 -0.96 15.87 26.00
CA ARG A 68 0.19 15.24 25.32
C ARG A 68 0.02 13.72 25.27
N GLU A 69 -0.45 13.13 26.37
CA GLU A 69 -0.67 11.69 26.51
C GLU A 69 -1.75 11.21 25.54
N GLU A 70 -2.85 11.96 25.37
CA GLU A 70 -3.90 11.65 24.40
C GLU A 70 -3.37 11.70 22.95
N ARG A 71 -2.51 12.68 22.62
CA ARG A 71 -1.89 12.79 21.29
C ARG A 71 -0.92 11.66 21.00
N VAL A 72 -0.05 11.34 21.97
CA VAL A 72 0.87 10.20 21.89
C VAL A 72 0.07 8.93 21.68
N ARG A 73 -0.94 8.68 22.52
CA ARG A 73 -1.77 7.49 22.41
C ARG A 73 -2.48 7.41 21.06
N LEU A 74 -3.08 8.50 20.59
CA LEU A 74 -3.73 8.55 19.28
C LEU A 74 -2.74 8.22 18.15
N SER A 75 -1.52 8.74 18.22
CA SER A 75 -0.49 8.46 17.19
C SER A 75 -0.12 6.98 17.10
N GLN A 76 0.01 6.31 18.24
CA GLN A 76 0.32 4.88 18.32
C GLN A 76 -0.80 4.04 17.74
N VAL A 77 -2.04 4.38 18.13
CA VAL A 77 -3.23 3.64 17.72
C VAL A 77 -3.52 3.87 16.22
N GLU A 78 -3.34 5.08 15.69
CA GLU A 78 -3.46 5.34 14.26
C GLU A 78 -2.35 4.66 13.44
N PHE A 79 -1.10 4.63 13.94
CA PHE A 79 -0.01 3.92 13.27
C PHE A 79 -0.28 2.40 13.21
N VAL A 80 -0.72 1.79 14.32
CA VAL A 80 -1.09 0.37 14.34
C VAL A 80 -2.27 0.10 13.42
N SER A 81 -3.30 0.96 13.41
CA SER A 81 -4.44 0.83 12.48
C SER A 81 -4.01 0.95 11.01
N PHE A 82 -2.99 1.74 10.72
CA PHE A 82 -2.44 1.89 9.38
C PHE A 82 -1.67 0.62 8.96
N CYS A 83 -0.85 0.04 9.83
CA CYS A 83 -0.23 -1.27 9.60
C CYS A 83 -1.27 -2.41 9.53
N GLU A 84 -2.38 -2.30 10.25
CA GLU A 84 -3.52 -3.22 10.15
C GLU A 84 -4.15 -3.18 8.75
N LEU A 85 -4.08 -2.03 8.05
CA LEU A 85 -4.46 -1.94 6.64
C LEU A 85 -3.43 -2.58 5.71
N GLY A 86 -2.14 -2.38 5.97
CA GLY A 86 -1.07 -3.09 5.26
C GLY A 86 -1.26 -4.60 5.34
N LEU A 87 -1.42 -5.15 6.55
CA LEU A 87 -1.66 -6.59 6.74
C LEU A 87 -2.86 -7.12 5.95
N TRP A 88 -3.95 -6.35 5.86
CA TRP A 88 -5.10 -6.73 5.06
C TRP A 88 -4.81 -6.69 3.55
N LEU A 89 -4.01 -5.72 3.09
CA LEU A 89 -3.57 -5.60 1.71
C LEU A 89 -2.65 -6.77 1.34
N GLU A 90 -1.66 -7.09 2.17
CA GLU A 90 -0.72 -8.20 1.92
C GLU A 90 -1.45 -9.53 1.84
N ALA A 91 -2.43 -9.76 2.72
CA ALA A 91 -3.26 -10.96 2.64
C ALA A 91 -4.02 -11.08 1.30
N LEU A 92 -4.46 -9.96 0.71
CA LEU A 92 -5.06 -9.96 -0.61
C LEU A 92 -4.03 -10.22 -1.70
N LEU A 93 -2.85 -9.59 -1.65
CA LEU A 93 -1.79 -9.78 -2.63
C LEU A 93 -1.31 -11.24 -2.64
N ILE A 94 -1.02 -11.81 -1.46
CA ILE A 94 -0.65 -13.21 -1.29
C ILE A 94 -1.70 -14.15 -1.89
N GLN A 95 -2.99 -13.92 -1.59
CA GLN A 95 -4.07 -14.73 -2.14
C GLN A 95 -4.12 -14.67 -3.67
N ARG A 96 -3.86 -13.50 -4.27
CA ARG A 96 -4.02 -13.28 -5.71
C ARG A 96 -2.83 -13.74 -6.52
N LEU A 97 -1.63 -13.33 -6.14
CA LEU A 97 -0.39 -13.77 -6.79
C LEU A 97 -0.22 -15.30 -6.64
N GLY A 98 -0.58 -15.86 -5.48
CA GLY A 98 -0.54 -17.30 -5.25
C GLY A 98 -1.51 -18.09 -6.14
N ALA A 99 -2.75 -17.61 -6.33
CA ALA A 99 -3.78 -18.34 -7.06
C ALA A 99 -3.47 -18.57 -8.55
N ASN A 100 -2.65 -17.72 -9.16
CA ASN A 100 -2.33 -17.79 -10.59
C ASN A 100 -0.92 -18.31 -10.89
N SER A 101 -0.17 -18.68 -9.84
CA SER A 101 1.19 -19.22 -9.92
C SER A 101 1.37 -20.30 -10.99
N LEU A 102 0.45 -21.27 -11.08
CA LEU A 102 0.51 -22.34 -12.08
C LEU A 102 0.46 -21.83 -13.52
N GLN A 103 -0.40 -20.85 -13.82
CA GLN A 103 -0.56 -20.35 -15.19
C GLN A 103 0.61 -19.43 -15.59
N GLU A 104 1.02 -18.53 -14.70
CA GLU A 104 2.12 -17.60 -14.96
C GLU A 104 3.47 -18.33 -15.05
N MET A 105 3.67 -19.41 -14.28
CA MET A 105 4.87 -20.26 -14.37
C MET A 105 5.14 -20.77 -15.79
N TYR A 106 4.11 -21.12 -16.57
CA TYR A 106 4.28 -21.56 -17.96
C TYR A 106 4.26 -20.41 -18.96
N ARG A 107 3.56 -19.31 -18.67
CA ARG A 107 3.33 -18.21 -19.60
C ARG A 107 4.45 -17.16 -19.60
N ASP A 108 4.94 -16.80 -18.42
CA ASP A 108 5.97 -15.78 -18.21
C ASP A 108 6.89 -16.19 -17.04
N PRO A 109 7.79 -17.18 -17.25
CA PRO A 109 8.66 -17.69 -16.19
C PRO A 109 9.54 -16.62 -15.53
N VAL A 110 9.94 -15.58 -16.29
CA VAL A 110 10.77 -14.47 -15.80
C VAL A 110 9.95 -13.58 -14.86
N GLY A 111 8.73 -13.20 -15.27
CA GLY A 111 7.80 -12.48 -14.41
C GLY A 111 7.44 -13.28 -13.15
N TYR A 112 7.17 -14.58 -13.30
CA TYR A 112 6.83 -15.45 -12.19
C TYR A 112 7.97 -15.59 -11.17
N HIS A 113 9.23 -15.70 -11.63
CA HIS A 113 10.40 -15.71 -10.74
C HIS A 113 10.44 -14.46 -9.86
N TYR A 114 10.19 -13.28 -10.43
CA TYR A 114 10.11 -12.06 -9.66
C TYR A 114 8.90 -12.03 -8.70
N GLN A 115 7.72 -12.46 -9.14
CA GLN A 115 6.54 -12.54 -8.29
C GLN A 115 6.73 -13.45 -7.06
N LEU A 116 7.58 -14.47 -7.14
CA LEU A 116 7.93 -15.28 -5.97
C LEU A 116 8.78 -14.51 -4.94
N HIS A 117 9.62 -13.58 -5.39
CA HIS A 117 10.31 -12.66 -4.47
C HIS A 117 9.32 -11.71 -3.80
N GLU A 118 8.41 -11.12 -4.58
CA GLU A 118 7.33 -10.26 -4.09
C GLU A 118 6.48 -11.00 -3.04
N LEU A 119 6.01 -12.21 -3.35
CA LEU A 119 5.25 -13.05 -2.41
C LEU A 119 6.00 -13.32 -1.10
N ARG A 120 7.31 -13.58 -1.17
CA ARG A 120 8.15 -13.78 0.04
C ARG A 120 8.24 -12.50 0.87
N GLU A 121 8.39 -11.35 0.22
CA GLU A 121 8.43 -10.03 0.86
C GLU A 121 7.10 -9.71 1.53
N GLU A 122 5.95 -9.96 0.89
CA GLU A 122 4.62 -9.73 1.51
C GLU A 122 4.31 -10.61 2.71
N VAL A 123 4.80 -11.85 2.70
CA VAL A 123 4.72 -12.72 3.88
C VAL A 123 5.58 -12.13 5.01
N GLY A 124 6.77 -11.62 4.70
CA GLY A 124 7.63 -10.92 5.65
C GLY A 124 6.94 -9.67 6.23
N HIS A 125 6.42 -8.79 5.37
CA HIS A 125 5.64 -7.61 5.77
C HIS A 125 4.49 -7.98 6.70
N SER A 126 3.74 -9.03 6.36
CA SER A 126 2.63 -9.55 7.17
C SER A 126 3.09 -9.97 8.57
N LEU A 127 4.19 -10.71 8.68
CA LEU A 127 4.77 -11.12 9.97
C LEU A 127 5.23 -9.89 10.78
N MET A 128 5.87 -8.92 10.15
CA MET A 128 6.29 -7.67 10.78
C MET A 128 5.08 -6.88 11.33
N PHE A 129 4.00 -6.74 10.56
CA PHE A 129 2.80 -6.03 11.02
C PHE A 129 2.05 -6.77 12.13
N LEU A 130 2.01 -8.11 12.08
CA LEU A 130 1.46 -8.92 13.16
C LEU A 130 2.26 -8.79 14.45
N GLU A 131 3.58 -8.72 14.35
CA GLU A 131 4.45 -8.51 15.50
C GLU A 131 4.24 -7.12 16.12
N LEU A 132 4.14 -6.07 15.30
CA LEU A 132 3.75 -4.73 15.78
C LEU A 132 2.39 -4.77 16.50
N GLN A 133 1.40 -5.46 15.92
CA GLN A 133 0.07 -5.62 16.53
C GLN A 133 0.18 -6.26 17.92
N GLN A 134 0.93 -7.35 18.06
CA GLN A 134 1.13 -8.04 19.33
C GLN A 134 1.83 -7.15 20.37
N ARG A 135 2.92 -6.49 19.98
CA ARG A 135 3.69 -5.59 20.86
C ARG A 135 2.91 -4.35 21.29
N SER A 136 2.02 -3.85 20.43
CA SER A 136 1.16 -2.71 20.76
C SER A 136 0.10 -3.03 21.82
N GLN A 137 -0.17 -4.32 22.08
CA GLN A 137 -1.23 -4.80 22.96
C GLN A 137 -2.63 -4.27 22.61
N LEU A 138 -2.80 -3.82 21.36
CA LEU A 138 -4.09 -3.41 20.82
C LEU A 138 -4.82 -4.62 20.22
N PRO A 139 -6.16 -4.69 20.30
CA PRO A 139 -6.93 -5.61 19.48
C PRO A 139 -6.90 -5.15 18.02
N PHE A 140 -7.27 -6.03 17.09
CA PHE A 140 -7.63 -5.63 15.73
C PHE A 140 -8.80 -4.64 15.79
N MET A 141 -8.58 -3.42 15.31
CA MET A 141 -9.55 -2.32 15.44
C MET A 141 -10.51 -2.27 14.26
N THR A 142 -10.09 -2.73 13.08
CA THR A 142 -10.90 -2.63 11.87
C THR A 142 -11.49 -3.98 11.47
N PRO A 143 -12.78 -4.24 11.76
CA PRO A 143 -13.40 -5.53 11.40
C PRO A 143 -13.43 -5.73 9.88
N LEU A 144 -13.44 -6.99 9.44
CA LEU A 144 -13.51 -7.35 8.02
C LEU A 144 -14.73 -6.76 7.28
N SER A 145 -15.82 -6.45 7.99
CA SER A 145 -17.00 -5.79 7.43
C SER A 145 -16.77 -4.31 7.12
N ALA A 146 -15.81 -3.65 7.79
CA ALA A 146 -15.41 -2.27 7.54
C ALA A 146 -14.34 -2.13 6.43
N ARG A 147 -13.78 -3.25 5.96
CA ARG A 147 -12.82 -3.28 4.84
C ARG A 147 -13.54 -3.04 3.50
N PRO A 148 -12.92 -2.30 2.56
CA PRO A 148 -13.57 -1.80 1.35
C PRO A 148 -14.13 -2.96 0.49
N PRO A 149 -15.45 -3.17 0.43
CA PRO A 149 -16.04 -4.37 -0.17
C PRO A 149 -15.78 -4.45 -1.67
N LEU A 150 -15.86 -3.32 -2.39
CA LEU A 150 -15.59 -3.34 -3.83
C LEU A 150 -14.11 -3.52 -4.14
N ALA A 151 -13.20 -2.93 -3.35
CA ALA A 151 -11.78 -3.18 -3.51
C ALA A 151 -11.44 -4.66 -3.27
N ARG A 152 -12.03 -5.27 -2.24
CA ARG A 152 -11.89 -6.72 -1.97
C ARG A 152 -12.45 -7.59 -3.09
N LEU A 153 -13.68 -7.31 -3.55
CA LEU A 153 -14.30 -8.08 -4.63
C LEU A 153 -13.53 -7.92 -5.94
N PHE A 154 -13.12 -6.69 -6.26
CA PHE A 154 -12.32 -6.40 -7.43
C PHE A 154 -10.97 -7.12 -7.36
N ALA A 155 -10.24 -6.99 -6.23
CA ALA A 155 -9.00 -7.72 -6.03
C ALA A 155 -9.21 -9.24 -6.24
N ARG A 156 -10.29 -9.81 -5.69
CA ARG A 156 -10.61 -11.23 -5.77
C ARG A 156 -10.97 -11.74 -7.17
N PHE A 157 -11.71 -10.96 -7.95
CA PHE A 157 -12.33 -11.44 -9.19
C PHE A 157 -11.82 -10.76 -10.46
N ALA A 158 -11.13 -9.62 -10.36
CA ALA A 158 -10.54 -8.98 -11.54
C ALA A 158 -9.54 -9.94 -12.18
N PRO A 159 -9.56 -10.10 -13.52
CA PRO A 159 -8.59 -10.94 -14.20
C PRO A 159 -7.20 -10.39 -13.93
N GLU A 160 -6.31 -11.20 -13.35
CA GLU A 160 -4.93 -10.77 -13.06
C GLU A 160 -4.25 -10.29 -14.34
N GLY A 161 -4.50 -11.00 -15.45
CA GLY A 161 -4.14 -10.64 -16.82
C GLY A 161 -4.50 -9.22 -17.28
N SER A 162 -5.36 -8.50 -16.56
CA SER A 162 -5.84 -7.17 -16.93
C SER A 162 -4.98 -6.05 -16.35
N ALA A 163 -4.80 -4.96 -17.09
CA ALA A 163 -4.13 -3.77 -16.56
C ALA A 163 -4.91 -3.12 -15.40
N ALA A 164 -6.24 -3.33 -15.32
CA ALA A 164 -7.06 -2.78 -14.25
C ALA A 164 -6.80 -3.47 -12.89
N PHE A 165 -6.51 -4.78 -12.90
CA PHE A 165 -6.06 -5.49 -11.70
C PHE A 165 -4.75 -4.92 -11.17
N TRP A 166 -3.73 -4.81 -12.03
CA TRP A 166 -2.45 -4.21 -11.65
C TRP A 166 -2.55 -2.74 -11.27
N ALA A 167 -3.49 -1.99 -11.86
CA ALA A 167 -3.79 -0.63 -11.42
C ALA A 167 -4.32 -0.58 -9.98
N ALA A 168 -5.14 -1.55 -9.56
CA ALA A 168 -5.60 -1.64 -8.18
C ALA A 168 -4.48 -2.04 -7.21
N ILE A 169 -3.58 -2.95 -7.61
CA ILE A 169 -2.35 -3.27 -6.85
C ILE A 169 -1.51 -2.01 -6.66
N LEU A 170 -1.17 -1.31 -7.76
CA LEU A 170 -0.36 -0.09 -7.69
C LEU A 170 -1.00 0.99 -6.81
N ILE A 171 -2.33 1.12 -6.80
CA ILE A 171 -3.04 2.01 -5.88
C ILE A 171 -2.82 1.56 -4.44
N GLY A 172 -2.97 0.25 -4.21
CA GLY A 172 -2.78 -0.41 -2.93
C GLY A 172 -1.39 -0.16 -2.34
N GLU A 173 -0.34 -0.25 -3.14
CA GLU A 173 1.06 -0.10 -2.72
C GLU A 173 1.51 1.37 -2.65
N ASN A 174 1.27 2.15 -3.72
CA ASN A 174 1.86 3.48 -3.87
C ASN A 174 1.27 4.53 -2.93
N VAL A 175 -0.01 4.39 -2.54
CA VAL A 175 -0.67 5.31 -1.60
C VAL A 175 -0.10 5.17 -0.17
N PRO A 176 -0.06 3.97 0.44
CA PRO A 176 0.59 3.79 1.73
C PRO A 176 2.10 3.99 1.67
N ASP A 177 2.80 3.64 0.57
CA ASP A 177 4.22 4.00 0.40
C ASP A 177 4.44 5.51 0.49
N ARG A 178 3.55 6.32 -0.10
CA ARG A 178 3.65 7.78 0.01
C ARG A 178 3.44 8.27 1.44
N MET A 179 2.53 7.65 2.19
CA MET A 179 2.37 7.90 3.63
C MET A 179 3.63 7.48 4.40
N ASN A 180 4.18 6.29 4.16
CA ASN A 180 5.41 5.80 4.78
C ASN A 180 6.59 6.75 4.54
N ARG A 181 6.72 7.32 3.33
CA ARG A 181 7.75 8.32 3.01
C ARG A 181 7.61 9.59 3.85
N LEU A 182 6.39 10.02 4.15
CA LEU A 182 6.15 11.16 5.02
C LEU A 182 6.52 10.79 6.45
N ILE A 183 6.06 9.64 6.96
CA ILE A 183 6.42 9.14 8.30
C ILE A 183 7.94 9.06 8.46
N PHE A 184 8.63 8.42 7.51
CA PHE A 184 10.07 8.24 7.53
C PHE A 184 10.85 9.56 7.45
N ALA A 185 10.25 10.67 7.02
CA ALA A 185 10.92 11.97 7.03
C ALA A 185 11.13 12.51 8.45
N HIS A 186 10.33 12.07 9.43
CA HIS A 186 10.44 12.46 10.84
C HIS A 186 11.39 11.52 11.59
N LYS A 187 12.66 11.93 11.70
CA LYS A 187 13.75 11.10 12.25
C LYS A 187 13.76 11.00 13.79
N ASP A 188 12.87 11.73 14.44
CA ASP A 188 12.63 11.75 15.88
C ASP A 188 11.68 10.62 16.36
N LEU A 189 11.04 9.89 15.43
CA LEU A 189 10.22 8.74 15.76
C LEU A 189 11.05 7.56 16.30
N PRO A 190 10.43 6.63 17.05
CA PRO A 190 11.08 5.40 17.49
C PRO A 190 11.80 4.65 16.36
N ALA A 191 12.98 4.09 16.65
CA ALA A 191 13.79 3.39 15.65
C ALA A 191 13.04 2.20 15.01
N ALA A 192 12.15 1.54 15.76
CA ALA A 192 11.29 0.47 15.25
C ALA A 192 10.31 0.98 14.19
N VAL A 193 9.66 2.14 14.43
CA VAL A 193 8.74 2.77 13.45
C VAL A 193 9.50 3.13 12.17
N LEU A 194 10.70 3.71 12.32
CA LEU A 194 11.56 4.03 11.19
C LEU A 194 12.02 2.78 10.43
N ALA A 195 12.35 1.70 11.12
CA ALA A 195 12.74 0.44 10.49
C ALA A 195 11.57 -0.21 9.74
N ILE A 196 10.38 -0.27 10.33
CA ILE A 196 9.16 -0.79 9.69
C ILE A 196 8.88 -0.03 8.38
N THR A 197 8.86 1.29 8.45
CA THR A 197 8.59 2.14 7.28
C THR A 197 9.69 2.04 6.22
N GLN A 198 10.96 2.01 6.63
CA GLN A 198 12.09 1.91 5.71
C GLN A 198 12.13 0.58 4.96
N VAL A 199 11.95 -0.54 5.67
CA VAL A 199 11.98 -1.87 5.04
C VAL A 199 10.83 -1.98 4.05
N HIS A 200 9.61 -1.64 4.45
CA HIS A 200 8.45 -1.67 3.57
C HIS A 200 8.69 -0.79 2.31
N MET A 201 9.04 0.49 2.48
CA MET A 201 9.30 1.39 1.35
C MET A 201 10.37 0.88 0.37
N ARG A 202 11.40 0.19 0.89
CA ARG A 202 12.49 -0.36 0.06
C ARG A 202 11.97 -1.49 -0.83
N GLU A 203 11.10 -2.34 -0.31
CA GLU A 203 10.57 -3.52 -0.98
C GLU A 203 9.45 -3.14 -1.94
N GLU A 204 8.49 -2.32 -1.48
CA GLU A 204 7.42 -1.73 -2.29
C GLU A 204 7.93 -0.94 -3.51
N ALA A 205 9.12 -0.32 -3.41
CA ALA A 205 9.73 0.37 -4.54
C ALA A 205 9.92 -0.56 -5.75
N ARG A 206 10.19 -1.85 -5.52
CA ARG A 206 10.34 -2.85 -6.59
C ARG A 206 8.98 -3.33 -7.08
N HIS A 207 8.05 -3.64 -6.17
CA HIS A 207 6.69 -4.08 -6.49
C HIS A 207 5.98 -3.05 -7.38
N MET A 208 6.03 -1.78 -6.98
CA MET A 208 5.48 -0.69 -7.77
C MET A 208 6.15 -0.54 -9.14
N ALA A 209 7.46 -0.77 -9.25
CA ALA A 209 8.17 -0.71 -10.54
C ALA A 209 7.68 -1.82 -11.48
N PHE A 210 7.53 -3.04 -10.96
CA PHE A 210 6.95 -4.16 -11.69
C PHE A 210 5.49 -3.90 -12.07
N ALA A 211 4.67 -3.42 -11.15
CA ALA A 211 3.27 -3.08 -11.39
C ALA A 211 3.12 -2.01 -12.49
N ARG A 212 3.92 -0.92 -12.45
CA ARG A 212 3.90 0.13 -13.48
C ARG A 212 4.26 -0.40 -14.86
N MET A 213 5.32 -1.19 -14.96
CA MET A 213 5.72 -1.84 -16.22
C MET A 213 4.59 -2.74 -16.74
N THR A 214 4.00 -3.55 -15.85
CA THR A 214 2.92 -4.48 -16.20
C THR A 214 1.65 -3.76 -16.64
N ILE A 215 1.26 -2.65 -15.99
CA ILE A 215 0.15 -1.79 -16.40
C ILE A 215 0.43 -1.19 -17.77
N GLN A 216 1.63 -0.68 -18.02
CA GLN A 216 1.99 -0.08 -19.31
C GLN A 216 1.88 -1.12 -20.43
N LYS A 217 2.49 -2.30 -20.26
CA LYS A 217 2.41 -3.42 -21.22
C LYS A 217 0.97 -3.86 -21.48
N ARG A 218 0.18 -4.07 -20.43
CA ARG A 218 -1.19 -4.62 -20.54
C ARG A 218 -2.21 -3.58 -20.99
N SER A 219 -2.01 -2.30 -20.68
CA SER A 219 -2.95 -1.24 -21.08
C SER A 219 -2.84 -0.85 -22.55
N GLN A 220 -1.69 -1.11 -23.20
CA GLN A 220 -1.49 -0.87 -24.64
C GLN A 220 -2.36 -1.80 -25.51
N THR A 221 -2.66 -3.00 -25.03
CA THR A 221 -3.50 -3.98 -25.75
C THR A 221 -5.00 -3.83 -25.45
N MET A 222 -5.37 -2.92 -24.54
CA MET A 222 -6.77 -2.65 -24.20
C MET A 222 -7.38 -1.61 -25.14
N SER A 223 -8.52 -1.95 -25.76
CA SER A 223 -9.35 -1.00 -26.50
C SER A 223 -9.82 0.15 -25.59
N CYS A 224 -9.99 1.35 -26.16
CA CYS A 224 -10.53 2.51 -25.45
C CYS A 224 -11.90 2.24 -24.80
N LEU A 225 -12.76 1.43 -25.43
CA LEU A 225 -14.06 1.06 -24.88
C LEU A 225 -13.92 0.27 -23.56
N LYS A 226 -13.08 -0.78 -23.55
CA LYS A 226 -12.78 -1.54 -22.32
C LYS A 226 -12.24 -0.65 -21.19
N LYS A 227 -11.36 0.31 -21.50
CA LYS A 227 -10.86 1.28 -20.52
C LYS A 227 -12.00 2.15 -19.96
N ARG A 228 -12.86 2.69 -20.83
CA ARG A 228 -14.01 3.51 -20.39
C ARG A 228 -14.99 2.73 -19.52
N LEU A 229 -15.23 1.45 -19.83
CA LEU A 229 -16.13 0.60 -19.05
C LEU A 229 -15.58 0.24 -17.67
N VAL A 230 -14.27 0.09 -17.50
CA VAL A 230 -13.67 -0.24 -16.20
C VAL A 230 -13.44 0.98 -15.31
N ASN A 231 -13.33 2.19 -15.89
CA ASN A 231 -13.04 3.42 -15.14
C ASN A 231 -14.00 3.69 -13.96
N PRO A 232 -15.34 3.56 -14.08
CA PRO A 232 -16.25 3.76 -12.95
C PRO A 232 -15.98 2.80 -11.79
N ILE A 233 -15.68 1.53 -12.10
CA ILE A 233 -15.38 0.50 -11.10
C ILE A 233 -14.06 0.84 -10.41
N LEU A 234 -13.01 1.15 -11.19
CA LEU A 234 -11.69 1.46 -10.64
C LEU A 234 -11.70 2.75 -9.82
N ARG A 235 -12.49 3.77 -10.22
CA ARG A 235 -12.73 4.98 -9.45
C ARG A 235 -13.35 4.66 -8.09
N GLU A 236 -14.35 3.80 -8.07
CA GLU A 236 -15.03 3.40 -6.84
C GLU A 236 -14.13 2.57 -5.92
N VAL A 237 -13.35 1.63 -6.49
CA VAL A 237 -12.30 0.90 -5.77
C VAL A 237 -11.31 1.88 -5.13
N PHE A 238 -10.83 2.85 -5.91
CA PHE A 238 -9.89 3.85 -5.43
C PHE A 238 -10.48 4.71 -4.31
N ARG A 239 -11.71 5.18 -4.49
CA ARG A 239 -12.43 5.99 -3.50
C ARG A 239 -12.62 5.24 -2.18
N GLN A 240 -13.02 3.96 -2.23
CA GLN A 240 -13.17 3.15 -1.03
C GLN A 240 -11.83 2.92 -0.34
N PHE A 241 -10.78 2.60 -1.11
CA PHE A 241 -9.44 2.39 -0.56
C PHE A 241 -8.88 3.64 0.12
N LEU A 242 -8.94 4.80 -0.55
CA LEU A 242 -8.55 6.08 0.05
C LEU A 242 -9.34 6.38 1.32
N ARG A 243 -10.65 6.09 1.32
CA ARG A 243 -11.48 6.31 2.51
C ARG A 243 -11.00 5.46 3.70
N THR A 244 -10.68 4.20 3.48
CA THR A 244 -10.19 3.29 4.52
C THR A 244 -8.75 3.66 4.95
N CYS A 245 -7.89 4.06 4.03
CA CYS A 245 -6.50 4.42 4.31
C CYS A 245 -6.37 5.72 5.11
N PHE A 246 -7.21 6.72 4.83
CA PHE A 246 -7.05 8.05 5.42
C PHE A 246 -8.05 8.38 6.53
N PHE A 247 -9.19 7.71 6.65
CA PHE A 247 -10.17 8.06 7.68
C PHE A 247 -10.38 6.89 8.65
N PRO A 248 -9.77 6.95 9.85
CA PRO A 248 -9.87 5.90 10.84
C PRO A 248 -11.30 5.56 11.23
N ALA A 249 -11.52 4.30 11.58
CA ALA A 249 -12.79 3.82 12.09
C ALA A 249 -13.05 4.31 13.53
N GLU A 250 -14.28 4.19 14.00
CA GLU A 250 -14.69 4.57 15.36
C GLU A 250 -13.84 3.85 16.42
N GLN A 251 -13.51 2.59 16.17
CA GLN A 251 -12.71 1.74 17.06
C GLN A 251 -11.30 2.28 17.30
N VAL A 252 -10.73 2.99 16.33
CA VAL A 252 -9.38 3.59 16.45
C VAL A 252 -9.41 4.71 17.48
N TYR A 253 -10.39 5.61 17.41
CA TYR A 253 -10.53 6.67 18.41
C TYR A 253 -10.93 6.12 19.79
N ALA A 254 -11.74 5.06 19.83
CA ALA A 254 -12.11 4.38 21.07
C ALA A 254 -10.88 3.74 21.74
N ALA A 255 -10.02 3.05 20.98
CA ALA A 255 -8.78 2.47 21.45
C ALA A 255 -7.73 3.53 21.87
N ALA A 256 -7.84 4.74 21.32
CA ALA A 256 -7.07 5.90 21.75
C ALA A 256 -7.59 6.54 23.06
N GLY A 257 -8.71 6.07 23.61
CA GLY A 257 -9.31 6.61 24.83
C GLY A 257 -10.14 7.88 24.63
N LEU A 258 -10.35 8.32 23.38
CA LEU A 258 -11.11 9.54 23.11
C LEU A 258 -12.61 9.31 23.28
N SER A 259 -13.25 10.18 24.07
CA SER A 259 -14.70 10.14 24.25
C SER A 259 -15.44 10.44 22.94
N ASN A 260 -16.64 9.86 22.77
CA ASN A 260 -17.48 10.06 21.59
C ASN A 260 -16.80 9.77 20.24
N PRO A 261 -16.23 8.56 20.01
CA PRO A 261 -15.42 8.24 18.82
C PRO A 261 -16.13 8.45 17.46
N ARG A 262 -17.47 8.41 17.42
CA ARG A 262 -18.25 8.80 16.22
C ARG A 262 -18.06 10.26 15.81
N VAL A 263 -17.93 11.16 16.79
CA VAL A 263 -17.70 12.58 16.54
C VAL A 263 -16.34 12.75 15.86
N TRP A 264 -15.29 12.13 16.39
CA TRP A 264 -13.95 12.17 15.80
C TRP A 264 -13.91 11.64 14.38
N THR A 265 -14.59 10.51 14.13
CA THR A 265 -14.74 9.96 12.77
C THR A 265 -15.38 10.96 11.80
N ARG A 266 -16.43 11.67 12.23
CA ARG A 266 -17.08 12.71 11.39
C ARG A 266 -16.17 13.92 11.19
N ARG A 267 -15.43 14.33 12.22
CA ARG A 267 -14.52 15.48 12.18
C ARG A 267 -13.34 15.21 11.26
N ALA A 268 -12.68 14.08 11.39
CA ALA A 268 -11.58 13.66 10.50
C ALA A 268 -12.00 13.63 9.04
N ARG A 269 -13.22 13.17 8.73
CA ARG A 269 -13.76 13.15 7.35
C ARG A 269 -13.94 14.54 6.71
N HIS A 270 -14.10 15.58 7.51
CA HIS A 270 -14.23 16.96 7.04
C HIS A 270 -12.98 17.79 7.33
N ASN A 271 -11.91 17.16 7.85
CA ASN A 271 -10.67 17.84 8.16
C ASN A 271 -9.94 18.21 6.86
N PRO A 272 -9.79 19.51 6.54
CA PRO A 272 -9.12 19.94 5.31
C PRO A 272 -7.66 19.49 5.25
N HIS A 273 -6.97 19.44 6.40
CA HIS A 273 -5.58 18.95 6.47
C HIS A 273 -5.48 17.50 6.01
N ARG A 274 -6.38 16.65 6.55
CA ARG A 274 -6.40 15.22 6.22
C ARG A 274 -6.82 14.95 4.78
N ILE A 275 -7.77 15.71 4.25
CA ILE A 275 -8.19 15.63 2.84
C ILE A 275 -7.04 16.05 1.91
N ALA A 276 -6.30 17.11 2.25
CA ALA A 276 -5.14 17.55 1.48
C ALA A 276 -4.04 16.47 1.46
N LEU A 277 -3.73 15.88 2.61
CA LEU A 277 -2.80 14.77 2.74
C LEU A 277 -3.22 13.56 1.88
N MET A 278 -4.49 13.14 1.97
CA MET A 278 -5.04 12.06 1.14
C MET A 278 -4.84 12.37 -0.36
N ASN A 279 -5.17 13.59 -0.80
CA ASN A 279 -5.03 13.98 -2.19
C ASN A 279 -3.56 14.00 -2.64
N ALA A 280 -2.65 14.45 -1.79
CA ALA A 280 -1.21 14.46 -2.06
C ALA A 280 -0.65 13.04 -2.20
N CYS A 281 -1.07 12.11 -1.35
CA CYS A 281 -0.68 10.70 -1.44
C CYS A 281 -1.31 9.99 -2.65
N ALA A 282 -2.54 10.34 -3.03
CA ALA A 282 -3.26 9.77 -4.15
C ALA A 282 -2.78 10.26 -5.53
N ALA A 283 -2.24 11.48 -5.60
CA ALA A 283 -1.94 12.15 -6.87
C ALA A 283 -0.99 11.35 -7.79
N PRO A 284 0.15 10.80 -7.32
CA PRO A 284 1.07 10.08 -8.19
C PRO A 284 0.45 8.83 -8.85
N SER A 285 -0.39 8.08 -8.13
CA SER A 285 -1.13 6.94 -8.68
C SER A 285 -2.12 7.39 -9.73
N ARG A 286 -2.93 8.41 -9.41
CA ARG A 286 -3.94 8.97 -10.31
C ARG A 286 -3.30 9.50 -11.60
N ASP A 287 -2.22 10.25 -11.48
CA ASP A 287 -1.58 10.90 -12.62
C ASP A 287 -0.90 9.87 -13.52
N PHE A 288 -0.21 8.88 -12.95
CA PHE A 288 0.31 7.75 -13.73
C PHE A 288 -0.81 6.98 -14.45
N LEU A 289 -1.88 6.59 -13.75
CA LEU A 289 -2.97 5.81 -14.34
C LEU A 289 -3.70 6.60 -15.44
N ARG A 290 -3.79 7.93 -15.33
CA ARG A 290 -4.29 8.80 -16.39
C ARG A 290 -3.46 8.68 -17.67
N THR A 291 -2.13 8.63 -17.58
CA THR A 291 -1.27 8.43 -18.76
C THR A 291 -1.48 7.07 -19.45
N GLN A 292 -2.02 6.08 -18.71
CA GLN A 292 -2.33 4.75 -19.23
C GLN A 292 -3.78 4.64 -19.75
N GLY A 293 -4.56 5.73 -19.67
CA GLY A 293 -5.94 5.82 -20.16
C GLY A 293 -7.01 5.45 -19.12
N PHE A 294 -6.66 5.37 -17.83
CA PHE A 294 -7.60 5.18 -16.73
C PHE A 294 -7.95 6.52 -16.08
N THR A 295 -9.24 6.83 -15.97
CA THR A 295 -9.71 8.11 -15.39
C THR A 295 -10.35 7.87 -14.03
N LEU A 296 -9.56 8.04 -12.97
CA LEU A 296 -9.97 7.90 -11.58
C LEU A 296 -10.48 9.21 -11.00
#